data_AF-A0A6G5RKS9-F1
#
_entry.id   AF-A0A6G5RKS9-F1
#
_cell.length_a   1.000
_cell.length_b   1.000
_cell.length_c   1.000
_cell.angle_alpha   90.00
_cell.angle_beta   90.00
_cell.angle_gamma   90.00
#
_symmetry.space_group_name_H-M   'P 1'
#
loop_
_entity.id
_entity.type
_entity.pdbx_description
1 polymer ?
#
loop_
_entity_poly.entity_id
_entity_poly.type
_entity_poly.pdbx_seq_one_letter_code
_entity_poly.pdbx_strand_id
1 'polypeptide(L)'
;MGVLDTAELEAMIEEATVDAYKDDEQLTGLFTMLEEHLGLPFTTAVLGVEITVDGIDLTPDGRIVALCSRGGMRQSIGILELPLPSSAPEGAEWIEAYRHWAG
;
A
#
# COMPACT_ATOMS: atom_id res chain seq x y z
N MET A 1 -8.14 12.20 -11.49
CA MET A 1 -6.79 11.71 -11.17
C MET A 1 -6.39 10.80 -12.33
N GLY A 2 -5.36 11.17 -13.09
CA GLY A 2 -4.86 10.34 -14.17
C GLY A 2 -4.25 9.07 -13.60
N VAL A 3 -4.33 7.97 -14.35
CA VAL A 3 -3.57 6.76 -14.02
C VAL A 3 -2.10 7.13 -14.16
N LEU A 4 -1.28 6.87 -13.14
CA LEU A 4 0.17 7.09 -13.23
C LEU A 4 0.72 6.25 -14.37
N ASP A 5 1.62 6.82 -15.16
CA ASP A 5 2.33 6.06 -16.16
C ASP A 5 3.46 5.23 -15.51
N THR A 6 4.03 4.30 -16.28
CA THR A 6 5.08 3.42 -15.78
C THR A 6 6.31 4.18 -15.32
N ALA A 7 6.67 5.29 -15.98
CA ALA A 7 7.87 6.05 -15.62
C ALA A 7 7.68 6.79 -14.29
N GLU A 8 6.47 7.29 -14.01
CA GLU A 8 6.13 7.89 -12.72
C GLU A 8 6.22 6.85 -11.59
N LEU A 9 5.70 5.64 -11.81
CA LEU A 9 5.80 4.55 -10.83
C LEU A 9 7.25 4.10 -10.59
N GLU A 10 8.04 3.97 -11.66
CA GLU A 10 9.47 3.65 -11.57
C GLU A 10 10.24 4.70 -10.79
N ALA A 11 9.98 5.99 -11.00
CA ALA A 11 10.62 7.07 -10.25
C ALA A 11 10.28 7.03 -8.75
N MET A 12 9.02 6.72 -8.40
CA MET A 12 8.62 6.54 -7.00
C MET A 12 9.33 5.33 -6.37
N ILE A 13 9.46 4.23 -7.11
CA ILE A 13 10.20 3.05 -6.64
C ILE A 13 11.68 3.40 -6.46
N GLU A 14 12.32 4.11 -7.39
CA GLU A 14 13.70 4.57 -7.24
C GLU A 14 13.88 5.45 -6.00
N GLU A 15 12.93 6.34 -5.72
CA GLU A 15 12.93 7.14 -4.48
C GLU A 15 12.90 6.25 -3.23
N ALA A 16 11.98 5.28 -3.19
CA ALA A 16 11.86 4.36 -2.06
C ALA A 16 13.07 3.41 -1.90
N THR A 17 13.83 3.18 -2.97
CA THR A 17 14.88 2.16 -3.03
C THR A 17 16.30 2.71 -3.17
N VAL A 18 16.49 4.03 -3.03
CA VAL A 18 17.75 4.73 -3.32
C VAL A 18 19.00 4.14 -2.62
N ASP A 19 18.83 3.61 -1.40
CA ASP A 19 19.90 2.98 -0.61
C ASP A 19 19.66 1.47 -0.37
N ALA A 20 18.82 0.84 -1.18
CA ALA A 20 18.49 -0.58 -1.08
C ALA A 20 19.32 -1.41 -2.07
N TYR A 21 20.01 -2.43 -1.57
CA TYR A 21 20.85 -3.35 -2.33
C TYR A 21 20.20 -4.72 -2.53
N LYS A 22 19.13 -5.02 -1.78
CA LYS A 22 18.38 -6.29 -1.83
C LYS A 22 16.88 -6.08 -1.70
N ASP A 23 16.10 -7.07 -2.12
CA ASP A 23 14.64 -7.04 -2.12
C ASP A 23 14.04 -6.74 -0.74
N ASP A 24 14.64 -7.22 0.35
CA ASP A 24 14.16 -6.95 1.72
C ASP A 24 14.35 -5.49 2.13
N GLU A 25 15.45 -4.87 1.68
CA GLU A 25 15.71 -3.44 1.88
C GLU A 25 14.76 -2.59 1.03
N GLN A 26 14.52 -3.00 -0.23
CA GLN A 26 13.58 -2.33 -1.13
C GLN A 26 12.16 -2.37 -0.58
N LEU A 27 11.73 -3.54 -0.10
CA LEU A 27 10.43 -3.74 0.54
C LEU A 27 10.27 -2.84 1.77
N THR A 28 11.32 -2.71 2.59
CA THR A 28 11.32 -1.85 3.77
C THR A 28 11.22 -0.37 3.39
N GLY A 29 11.91 0.04 2.32
CA GLY A 29 11.82 1.39 1.75
C GLY A 29 10.41 1.72 1.26
N LEU A 30 9.80 0.81 0.48
CA LEU A 30 8.43 0.96 -0.01
C LEU A 30 7.41 0.98 1.14
N PHE A 31 7.61 0.15 2.16
CA PHE A 31 6.78 0.18 3.37
C PHE A 31 6.87 1.52 4.08
N THR A 32 8.07 2.10 4.20
CA THR A 32 8.28 3.40 4.83
C THR A 32 7.53 4.50 4.07
N MET A 33 7.65 4.54 2.74
CA MET A 33 6.94 5.54 1.93
C MET A 33 5.41 5.40 2.06
N LEU A 34 4.89 4.18 2.11
CA LEU A 34 3.48 3.91 2.39
C LEU A 34 3.07 4.38 3.79
N GLU A 35 3.87 4.12 4.82
CA GLU A 35 3.55 4.49 6.21
C GLU A 35 3.51 6.02 6.39
N GLU A 36 4.40 6.73 5.71
CA GLU A 36 4.51 8.19 5.78
C GLU A 36 3.42 8.93 4.99
N HIS A 37 3.03 8.41 3.83
CA HIS A 37 2.20 9.15 2.87
C HIS A 37 0.76 8.66 2.76
N LEU A 38 0.47 7.40 3.10
CA LEU A 38 -0.87 6.85 2.93
C LEU A 38 -1.84 7.50 3.93
N GLY A 39 -2.83 8.22 3.39
CA GLY A 39 -3.87 8.88 4.15
C GLY A 39 -4.78 7.87 4.86
N LEU A 40 -4.54 7.67 6.15
CA LEU A 40 -5.29 6.76 7.02
C LEU A 40 -6.09 7.54 8.09
N PRO A 41 -7.27 7.04 8.51
CA PRO A 41 -7.97 5.87 7.96
C PRO A 41 -8.74 6.19 6.66
N PHE A 42 -9.02 5.17 5.84
CA PHE A 42 -9.94 5.28 4.70
C PHE A 42 -10.84 4.05 4.57
N THR A 43 -11.94 4.20 3.84
CA THR A 43 -12.91 3.13 3.63
C THR A 43 -12.78 2.53 2.24
N THR A 44 -12.86 1.21 2.13
CA THR A 44 -12.91 0.50 0.85
C THR A 44 -13.85 -0.72 0.92
N ALA A 45 -14.11 -1.37 -0.21
CA ALA A 45 -14.98 -2.53 -0.31
C ALA A 45 -14.22 -3.77 -0.80
N VAL A 46 -14.10 -4.78 0.05
CA VAL A 46 -13.48 -6.08 -0.28
C VAL A 46 -14.60 -7.08 -0.52
N LEU A 47 -14.69 -7.67 -1.72
CA LEU A 47 -15.76 -8.60 -2.10
C LEU A 47 -17.19 -8.05 -1.83
N GLY A 48 -17.38 -6.74 -2.02
CA GLY A 48 -18.66 -6.06 -1.78
C GLY A 48 -18.95 -5.74 -0.30
N VAL A 49 -18.01 -6.02 0.59
CA VAL A 49 -18.08 -5.72 2.02
C VAL A 49 -17.27 -4.46 2.33
N GLU A 50 -17.95 -3.42 2.81
CA GLU A 50 -17.31 -2.19 3.28
C GLU A 50 -16.51 -2.45 4.56
N ILE A 51 -15.25 -2.02 4.55
CA ILE A 51 -14.28 -2.10 5.63
C ILE A 51 -13.56 -0.76 5.81
N THR A 52 -13.03 -0.50 7.00
CA THR A 52 -12.11 0.60 7.25
C THR A 52 -10.68 0.07 7.26
N VAL A 53 -9.77 0.71 6.54
CA VAL A 53 -8.33 0.51 6.66
C VAL A 53 -7.82 1.49 7.70
N ASP A 54 -7.43 0.98 8.86
CA ASP A 54 -7.00 1.77 10.01
C ASP A 54 -5.50 2.02 10.03
N GLY A 55 -4.73 1.17 9.34
CA GLY A 55 -3.27 1.19 9.35
C GLY A 55 -2.68 0.25 8.32
N ILE A 56 -1.35 0.22 8.26
CA ILE A 56 -0.59 -0.80 7.55
C ILE A 56 0.46 -1.40 8.48
N ASP A 57 0.98 -2.57 8.14
CA ASP A 57 2.04 -3.25 8.87
C ASP A 57 2.92 -4.07 7.92
N LEU A 58 4.16 -4.31 8.31
CA LEU A 58 5.09 -5.19 7.63
C LEU A 58 5.23 -6.49 8.42
N THR A 59 4.73 -7.59 7.85
CA THR A 59 4.75 -8.88 8.54
C THR A 59 6.16 -9.47 8.60
N PRO A 60 6.46 -10.38 9.55
CA PRO A 60 7.77 -11.02 9.66
C PRO A 60 8.19 -11.84 8.44
N ASP A 61 7.25 -12.23 7.58
CA ASP A 61 7.49 -12.94 6.33
C ASP A 61 7.57 -12.02 5.10
N GLY A 62 7.71 -10.70 5.31
CA GLY A 62 8.00 -9.75 4.24
C GLY A 62 6.78 -9.40 3.38
N ARG A 63 5.61 -9.24 4.00
CA ARG A 63 4.39 -8.79 3.30
C ARG A 63 3.87 -7.51 3.93
N ILE A 64 3.55 -6.52 3.10
CA ILE A 64 2.84 -5.34 3.57
C ILE A 64 1.35 -5.68 3.63
N VAL A 65 0.74 -5.45 4.78
CA VAL A 65 -0.68 -5.71 5.03
C VAL A 65 -1.40 -4.45 5.48
N ALA A 66 -2.62 -4.25 5.01
CA ALA A 66 -3.58 -3.30 5.54
C ALA A 66 -4.25 -3.89 6.80
N LEU A 67 -4.22 -3.14 7.89
CA LEU A 67 -4.94 -3.43 9.12
C LEU A 67 -6.37 -2.91 8.97
N CYS A 68 -7.32 -3.84 8.79
CA CYS A 68 -8.70 -3.51 8.47
C CYS A 68 -9.63 -3.80 9.65
N SER A 69 -10.68 -3.00 9.81
CA SER A 69 -11.75 -3.25 10.78
C SER A 69 -13.15 -3.11 10.20
N ARG A 70 -14.09 -3.87 10.77
CA ARG A 70 -15.52 -3.79 10.47
C ARG A 70 -16.32 -4.32 11.65
N GLY A 71 -17.22 -3.50 12.21
CA GLY A 71 -18.19 -3.96 13.22
C GLY A 71 -17.56 -4.68 14.43
N GLY A 72 -16.39 -4.25 14.88
CA GLY A 72 -15.64 -4.86 16.00
C GLY A 72 -14.72 -6.03 15.61
N MET A 73 -14.78 -6.51 14.37
CA MET A 73 -13.81 -7.46 13.82
C MET A 73 -12.59 -6.70 13.28
N ARG A 74 -11.39 -7.28 13.46
CA ARG A 74 -10.14 -6.80 12.89
C ARG A 74 -9.49 -7.92 12.07
N GLN A 75 -8.97 -7.57 10.90
CA GLN A 75 -8.30 -8.51 10.01
C GLN A 75 -7.21 -7.79 9.21
N SER A 76 -6.11 -8.49 8.93
CA SER A 76 -5.11 -8.01 7.98
C SER A 76 -5.42 -8.51 6.55
N ILE A 77 -5.23 -7.64 5.57
CA ILE A 77 -5.37 -7.93 4.14
C ILE A 77 -4.07 -7.54 3.46
N GLY A 78 -3.50 -8.37 2.59
CA GLY A 78 -2.30 -7.98 1.84
C GLY A 78 -2.55 -6.72 1.01
N ILE A 79 -1.63 -5.76 1.02
CA ILE A 79 -1.80 -4.49 0.28
C ILE A 79 -2.03 -4.73 -1.22
N LEU A 80 -1.36 -5.73 -1.80
CA LEU A 80 -1.54 -6.10 -3.20
C LEU A 80 -3.00 -6.45 -3.52
N GLU A 81 -3.68 -7.12 -2.58
CA GLU A 81 -5.08 -7.57 -2.68
C GLU A 81 -6.09 -6.49 -2.24
N LEU A 82 -5.65 -5.32 -1.78
CA LEU A 82 -6.52 -4.29 -1.23
C LEU A 82 -7.14 -3.42 -2.34
N PRO A 83 -8.45 -3.54 -2.64
CA PRO A 83 -9.07 -2.68 -3.63
C PRO A 83 -9.01 -1.22 -3.17
N LEU A 84 -8.66 -0.30 -4.08
CA LEU A 84 -8.73 1.14 -3.82
C LEU A 84 -10.16 1.67 -4.05
N PRO A 85 -10.66 2.55 -3.18
CA PRO A 85 -11.95 3.20 -3.40
C PRO A 85 -11.91 4.15 -4.61
N SER A 86 -13.08 4.48 -5.16
CA SER A 86 -13.18 5.39 -6.32
C SER A 86 -12.64 6.79 -6.04
N SER A 87 -12.77 7.26 -4.79
CA SER A 87 -12.04 8.42 -4.29
C SER A 87 -10.84 7.89 -3.53
N ALA A 88 -9.71 7.76 -4.21
CA ALA A 88 -8.48 7.27 -3.61
C ALA A 88 -8.07 8.16 -2.41
N PRO A 89 -7.53 7.56 -1.33
CA PRO A 89 -6.91 8.33 -0.26
C PRO A 89 -5.66 9.05 -0.77
N GLU A 90 -5.20 10.05 -0.01
CA GLU A 90 -3.88 10.64 -0.22
C GLU A 90 -2.80 9.55 -0.15
N GLY A 91 -1.76 9.64 -0.98
CA GLY A 91 -0.67 8.67 -1.01
C GLY A 91 -1.04 7.30 -1.58
N ALA A 92 -2.23 7.12 -2.18
CA ALA A 92 -2.62 5.87 -2.83
C ALA A 92 -1.70 5.46 -3.98
N GLU A 93 -1.01 6.43 -4.60
CA GLU A 93 0.06 6.20 -5.57
C GLU A 93 1.17 5.29 -5.06
N TRP A 94 1.47 5.30 -3.76
CA TRP A 94 2.46 4.41 -3.16
C TRP A 94 1.98 2.95 -3.11
N ILE A 95 0.66 2.73 -3.07
CA ILE A 95 0.08 1.37 -3.22
C ILE A 95 0.27 0.89 -4.66
N GLU A 96 0.09 1.77 -5.65
CA GLU A 96 0.33 1.43 -7.05
C GLU A 96 1.82 1.22 -7.35
N ALA A 97 2.71 2.02 -6.78
CA ALA A 97 4.16 1.82 -6.88
C ALA A 97 4.58 0.47 -6.29
N TYR A 98 4.07 0.12 -5.10
CA TYR A 98 4.32 -1.19 -4.50
C TYR A 98 3.79 -2.35 -5.34
N ARG A 99 2.59 -2.20 -5.93
CA ARG A 99 2.03 -3.18 -6.88
C ARG A 99 2.93 -3.37 -8.09
N HIS A 100 3.42 -2.28 -8.66
CA HIS A 100 4.30 -2.31 -9.82
C HIS A 100 5.64 -2.99 -9.51
N TRP A 101 6.22 -2.69 -8.35
CA TRP A 101 7.46 -3.34 -7.88
C TRP A 101 7.29 -4.85 -7.67
N ALA A 102 6.14 -5.29 -7.17
CA ALA A 102 5.87 -6.69 -6.85
C ALA A 102 5.62 -7.59 -8.09
N GLY A 103 5.28 -6.99 -9.25
CA GLY A 103 5.04 -7.70 -10.52
C GLY A 103 3.57 -7.95 -10.84
#